data_AF-A0A6P7FRR9-F1
#
_entry.id   AF-A0A6P7FRR9-F1
#
_cell.length_a   1.000
_cell.length_b   1.000
_cell.length_c   1.000
_cell.angle_alpha   90.00
_cell.angle_beta   90.00
_cell.angle_gamma   90.00
#
_symmetry.space_group_name_H-M   'P 1'
#
loop_
_entity.id
_entity.type
_entity.pdbx_description
1 polymer ?
#
loop_
_entity_poly.entity_id
_entity_poly.type
_entity_poly.pdbx_seq_one_letter_code
_entity_poly.pdbx_strand_id
1 'polypeptide(L)'
;MRLKMNQEPLGVAPDYVLPQSLTRWSETLPSQHLTDYSTVCETRHSPYPFPCDSNINNRMILWSGDISSLQVDAIVNSTNETMTESNPVSDRIYQRAGSGLKEEITLDIRECGTGEVRVSQGHALPARYIIHTVGPKYNIKYKSASENTLHTCYRNVLQKAKEMGLHSLAIPVINSVKRNYPPDEGAHIALRTVRRFFENHGSSIDTVIFVIDKVDLGIYEVLLPLYFPRSKLEEESARYQLPSDTGGPDGEPIMPDRQIRIIDNPQHALHHEEESVDLSVQLETSINVGDHVFSQMQGDLDQQRLLGERPFNDPLADIMVKEIQHQERYERLLRRAKSEDLTEVSGIGCLYQSGVDRLGRPVVVFIGKWFPFNKINLDKVSQEYLS
;
A
#
# COMPACT_ATOMS: atom_id res chain seq x y z
N MET A 1 -40.51 -27.60 -17.82
CA MET A 1 -40.50 -26.74 -16.61
C MET A 1 -40.00 -25.37 -17.05
N ARG A 2 -40.90 -24.40 -17.24
CA ARG A 2 -40.61 -23.07 -17.80
C ARG A 2 -39.90 -22.21 -16.76
N LEU A 3 -38.65 -21.82 -17.02
CA LEU A 3 -37.99 -20.74 -16.30
C LEU A 3 -38.67 -19.42 -16.69
N LYS A 4 -39.26 -18.74 -15.71
CA LYS A 4 -39.82 -17.40 -15.87
C LYS A 4 -38.68 -16.45 -16.26
N MET A 5 -38.72 -15.94 -17.50
CA MET A 5 -38.02 -14.71 -17.84
C MET A 5 -38.69 -13.59 -17.05
N ASN A 6 -37.97 -13.01 -16.09
CA ASN A 6 -38.32 -11.72 -15.51
C ASN A 6 -38.17 -10.69 -16.63
N GLN A 7 -39.32 -10.27 -17.20
CA GLN A 7 -39.40 -9.06 -17.99
C GLN A 7 -39.32 -7.88 -17.01
N GLU A 8 -38.25 -7.10 -17.10
CA GLU A 8 -38.13 -5.83 -16.38
C GLU A 8 -39.10 -4.80 -16.97
N PRO A 9 -39.85 -4.05 -16.14
CA PRO A 9 -40.68 -2.96 -16.62
C PRO A 9 -39.82 -1.70 -16.79
N LEU A 10 -40.01 -1.02 -17.93
CA LEU A 10 -39.56 0.36 -18.23
C LEU A 10 -38.05 0.58 -18.38
N GLY A 11 -37.50 0.29 -19.55
CA GLY A 11 -36.55 1.13 -20.33
C GLY A 11 -35.36 1.87 -19.66
N VAL A 12 -35.04 1.63 -18.40
CA VAL A 12 -33.88 2.19 -17.71
C VAL A 12 -32.70 1.29 -18.05
N ALA A 13 -31.65 1.88 -18.63
CA ALA A 13 -30.42 1.15 -18.90
C ALA A 13 -29.92 0.48 -17.61
N PRO A 14 -29.36 -0.73 -17.69
CA PRO A 14 -28.83 -1.40 -16.50
C PRO A 14 -27.83 -0.49 -15.79
N ASP A 15 -28.01 -0.28 -14.47
CA ASP A 15 -27.10 0.48 -13.61
C ASP A 15 -25.81 -0.32 -13.31
N TYR A 16 -25.34 -1.16 -14.23
CA TYR A 16 -24.14 -1.98 -14.04
C TYR A 16 -23.23 -1.90 -15.25
N VAL A 17 -21.94 -2.13 -15.01
CA VAL A 17 -20.87 -2.05 -16.00
C VAL A 17 -20.38 -3.45 -16.32
N LEU A 18 -20.47 -3.82 -17.60
CA LEU A 18 -19.98 -5.09 -18.11
C LEU A 18 -18.46 -5.01 -18.35
N PRO A 19 -17.65 -6.01 -17.91
CA PRO A 19 -16.23 -6.04 -18.19
C PRO A 19 -15.89 -5.98 -19.69
N GLN A 20 -16.76 -6.51 -20.55
CA GLN A 20 -16.55 -6.50 -22.01
C GLN A 20 -16.72 -5.11 -22.64
N SER A 21 -17.35 -4.17 -21.92
CA SER A 21 -17.51 -2.78 -22.37
C SER A 21 -16.27 -1.92 -22.09
N LEU A 22 -15.33 -2.43 -21.29
CA LEU A 22 -14.13 -1.71 -20.87
C LEU A 22 -12.96 -2.02 -21.81
N THR A 23 -12.15 -1.00 -22.10
CA THR A 23 -10.96 -1.13 -22.94
C THR A 23 -9.88 -1.95 -22.24
N ARG A 24 -9.36 -2.98 -22.92
CA ARG A 24 -8.23 -3.75 -22.39
C ARG A 24 -6.93 -2.99 -22.49
N TRP A 25 -5.98 -3.30 -21.61
CA TRP A 25 -4.67 -2.66 -21.63
C TRP A 25 -3.94 -2.88 -22.97
N SER A 26 -4.05 -4.07 -23.56
CA SER A 26 -3.54 -4.38 -24.91
C SER A 26 -4.12 -3.51 -26.03
N GLU A 27 -5.33 -2.96 -25.85
CA GLU A 27 -6.05 -2.13 -26.83
C GLU A 27 -5.78 -0.64 -26.63
N THR A 28 -5.17 -0.25 -25.50
CA THR A 28 -4.80 1.14 -25.26
C THR A 28 -3.57 1.51 -26.10
N LEU A 29 -3.59 2.72 -26.69
CA LEU A 29 -2.50 3.18 -27.52
C LEU A 29 -1.21 3.37 -26.68
N PRO A 30 -0.07 2.82 -27.13
CA PRO A 30 1.24 3.12 -26.56
C PRO A 30 1.53 4.62 -26.58
N SER A 31 2.32 5.10 -25.62
CA SER A 31 2.79 6.48 -25.67
C SER A 31 3.67 6.68 -26.90
N GLN A 32 3.29 7.61 -27.78
CA GLN A 32 4.03 7.89 -29.02
C GLN A 32 5.31 8.71 -28.79
N HIS A 33 5.44 9.33 -27.62
CA HIS A 33 6.58 10.19 -27.25
C HIS A 33 7.21 9.68 -25.96
N LEU A 34 7.95 8.58 -26.07
CA LEU A 34 8.77 8.10 -24.96
C LEU A 34 10.05 8.92 -24.87
N THR A 35 10.32 9.43 -23.67
CA THR A 35 11.60 10.08 -23.38
C THR A 35 12.71 9.04 -23.46
N ASP A 36 13.78 9.36 -24.19
CA ASP A 36 14.95 8.50 -24.28
C ASP A 36 15.82 8.67 -23.01
N TYR A 37 15.73 7.68 -22.11
CA TYR A 37 16.51 7.64 -20.88
C TYR A 37 17.89 6.98 -21.06
N SER A 38 18.22 6.46 -22.26
CA SER A 38 19.47 5.73 -22.50
C SER A 38 20.73 6.58 -22.32
N THR A 39 20.60 7.90 -22.50
CA THR A 39 21.69 8.87 -22.35
C THR A 39 21.80 9.45 -20.93
N VAL A 40 20.80 9.23 -20.08
CA VAL A 40 20.68 9.86 -18.75
C VAL A 40 20.86 8.84 -17.62
N CYS A 41 20.39 7.61 -17.79
CA CYS A 41 20.48 6.55 -16.78
C CYS A 41 21.67 5.61 -17.07
N GLU A 42 22.63 5.60 -16.15
CA GLU A 42 23.82 4.72 -16.23
C GLU A 42 23.47 3.24 -15.93
N THR A 43 22.43 3.00 -15.14
CA THR A 43 21.97 1.65 -14.76
C THR A 43 20.73 1.25 -15.56
N ARG A 44 20.70 -0.03 -15.97
CA ARG A 44 19.59 -0.62 -16.73
C ARG A 44 19.43 -2.09 -16.38
N HIS A 45 18.19 -2.58 -16.31
CA HIS A 45 17.92 -3.98 -16.00
C HIS A 45 18.25 -4.89 -17.18
N SER A 46 19.21 -5.80 -17.03
CA SER A 46 19.65 -6.73 -18.09
C SER A 46 19.85 -8.15 -17.56
N PRO A 47 19.00 -9.13 -17.92
CA PRO A 47 17.81 -9.03 -18.78
C PRO A 47 16.69 -8.19 -18.16
N TYR A 48 15.76 -7.69 -18.99
CA TYR A 48 14.58 -6.98 -18.49
C TYR A 48 13.58 -7.97 -17.87
N PRO A 49 13.06 -7.71 -16.65
CA PRO A 49 12.32 -8.71 -15.89
C PRO A 49 10.87 -8.97 -16.33
N PHE A 50 10.27 -8.08 -17.14
CA PHE A 50 8.83 -8.12 -17.48
C PHE A 50 8.57 -8.03 -19.00
N PRO A 51 9.03 -8.99 -19.82
CA PRO A 51 8.96 -8.91 -21.28
C PRO A 51 7.55 -8.62 -21.81
N CYS A 52 7.46 -7.94 -22.96
CA CYS A 52 6.19 -7.67 -23.63
C CYS A 52 5.46 -8.97 -23.96
N ASP A 53 4.22 -9.10 -23.47
CA ASP A 53 3.37 -10.27 -23.67
C ASP A 53 1.92 -9.82 -23.91
N SER A 54 1.42 -10.04 -25.14
CA SER A 54 0.07 -9.65 -25.54
C SER A 54 -1.03 -10.42 -24.81
N ASN A 55 -0.78 -11.67 -24.40
CA ASN A 55 -1.75 -12.46 -23.64
C ASN A 55 -1.91 -11.89 -22.23
N ILE A 56 -0.79 -11.60 -21.55
CA ILE A 56 -0.81 -10.93 -20.23
C ILE A 56 -1.52 -9.57 -20.33
N ASN A 57 -1.17 -8.75 -21.33
CA ASN A 57 -1.75 -7.42 -21.50
C ASN A 57 -3.26 -7.46 -21.80
N ASN A 58 -3.76 -8.50 -22.47
CA ASN A 58 -5.18 -8.66 -22.78
C ASN A 58 -6.04 -9.05 -21.55
N ARG A 59 -5.41 -9.37 -20.42
CA ARG A 59 -6.10 -9.72 -19.16
C ARG A 59 -6.15 -8.56 -18.18
N MET A 60 -5.54 -7.43 -18.52
CA MET A 60 -5.49 -6.23 -17.69
C MET A 60 -6.48 -5.19 -18.19
N ILE A 61 -7.22 -4.57 -17.28
CA ILE A 61 -8.03 -3.39 -17.54
C ILE A 61 -7.69 -2.33 -16.49
N LEU A 62 -7.41 -1.11 -16.95
CA LEU A 62 -7.31 0.07 -16.08
C LEU A 62 -8.60 0.85 -16.23
N TRP A 63 -9.34 1.03 -15.13
CA TRP A 63 -10.64 1.69 -15.17
C TRP A 63 -10.83 2.64 -14.00
N SER A 64 -11.42 3.81 -14.26
CA SER A 64 -11.80 4.77 -13.22
C SER A 64 -13.32 4.86 -13.16
N GLY A 65 -13.88 4.44 -12.03
CA GLY A 65 -15.32 4.39 -11.83
C GLY A 65 -15.71 3.77 -10.49
N ASP A 66 -16.98 3.46 -10.33
CA ASP A 66 -17.51 2.84 -9.11
C ASP A 66 -17.39 1.32 -9.18
N ILE A 67 -16.48 0.74 -8.40
CA ILE A 67 -16.27 -0.71 -8.31
C ILE A 67 -17.56 -1.49 -7.98
N SER A 68 -18.49 -0.89 -7.24
CA SER A 68 -19.73 -1.55 -6.84
C SER A 68 -20.70 -1.79 -8.02
N SER A 69 -20.50 -1.09 -9.14
CA SER A 69 -21.30 -1.24 -10.36
C SER A 69 -20.81 -2.34 -11.32
N LEU A 70 -19.62 -2.91 -11.10
CA LEU A 70 -19.02 -3.88 -12.01
C LEU A 70 -19.68 -5.26 -11.90
N GLN A 71 -20.12 -5.80 -13.04
CA GLN A 71 -20.63 -7.18 -13.14
C GLN A 71 -19.47 -8.16 -13.37
N VAL A 72 -18.80 -8.54 -12.29
CA VAL A 72 -17.65 -9.45 -12.26
C VAL A 72 -17.87 -10.60 -11.27
N ASP A 73 -17.10 -11.67 -11.37
CA ASP A 73 -17.13 -12.74 -10.36
C ASP A 73 -16.82 -12.25 -8.95
N ALA A 74 -15.80 -11.40 -8.78
CA ALA A 74 -15.52 -10.79 -7.48
C ALA A 74 -15.04 -9.34 -7.59
N ILE A 75 -15.46 -8.53 -6.63
CA ILE A 75 -14.83 -7.24 -6.32
C ILE A 75 -14.03 -7.36 -5.03
N VAL A 76 -12.99 -6.55 -4.89
CA VAL A 76 -12.18 -6.49 -3.67
C VAL A 76 -12.61 -5.30 -2.82
N ASN A 77 -12.74 -5.52 -1.52
CA ASN A 77 -12.95 -4.46 -0.55
C ASN A 77 -11.72 -4.34 0.37
N SER A 78 -11.09 -3.16 0.40
CA SER A 78 -10.02 -2.86 1.33
C SER A 78 -10.58 -2.21 2.60
N THR A 79 -10.42 -2.88 3.73
CA THR A 79 -11.02 -2.49 5.02
C THR A 79 -10.02 -2.60 6.18
N ASN A 80 -10.52 -2.55 7.42
CA ASN A 80 -9.77 -2.75 8.66
C ASN A 80 -10.02 -4.13 9.27
N GLU A 81 -9.25 -4.41 10.30
CA GLU A 81 -9.21 -5.71 10.97
C GLU A 81 -10.56 -6.12 11.56
N THR A 82 -11.36 -5.14 11.96
CA THR A 82 -12.71 -5.31 12.52
C THR A 82 -13.82 -5.24 11.46
N MET A 83 -13.48 -5.13 10.17
CA MET A 83 -14.45 -5.08 9.06
C MET A 83 -15.47 -3.93 9.16
N THR A 84 -15.11 -2.83 9.83
CA THR A 84 -15.97 -1.66 10.10
C THR A 84 -15.43 -0.36 9.50
N GLU A 85 -14.34 -0.43 8.73
CA GLU A 85 -13.74 0.77 8.14
C GLU A 85 -14.70 1.47 7.17
N SER A 86 -15.02 2.73 7.47
CA SER A 86 -15.72 3.60 6.54
C SER A 86 -14.71 4.29 5.62
N ASN A 87 -14.84 4.02 4.33
CA ASN A 87 -14.11 4.67 3.26
C ASN A 87 -15.01 4.75 2.02
N PRO A 88 -14.77 5.68 1.07
CA PRO A 88 -15.69 5.91 -0.04
C PRO A 88 -16.02 4.66 -0.88
N VAL A 89 -15.06 3.73 -1.01
CA VAL A 89 -15.24 2.47 -1.73
C VAL A 89 -16.09 1.51 -0.91
N SER A 90 -15.71 1.24 0.35
CA SER A 90 -16.49 0.42 1.29
C SER A 90 -17.92 0.92 1.40
N ASP A 91 -18.13 2.23 1.58
CA ASP A 91 -19.44 2.82 1.81
C ASP A 91 -20.37 2.56 0.61
N ARG A 92 -19.87 2.70 -0.62
CA ARG A 92 -20.62 2.37 -1.85
C ARG A 92 -20.91 0.87 -1.96
N ILE A 93 -19.93 0.02 -1.65
CA ILE A 93 -20.10 -1.44 -1.62
C ILE A 93 -21.22 -1.82 -0.63
N TYR A 94 -21.18 -1.32 0.61
CA TYR A 94 -22.22 -1.61 1.61
C TYR A 94 -23.58 -1.03 1.23
N GLN A 95 -23.62 0.19 0.69
CA GLN A 95 -24.86 0.83 0.26
C GLN A 95 -25.55 0.01 -0.82
N ARG A 96 -24.77 -0.49 -1.79
CA ARG A 96 -25.30 -1.21 -2.95
C ARG A 96 -25.56 -2.68 -2.66
N ALA A 97 -24.73 -3.34 -1.87
CA ALA A 97 -24.94 -4.74 -1.45
C ALA A 97 -26.17 -4.91 -0.53
N GLY A 98 -26.52 -3.87 0.24
CA GLY A 98 -27.63 -3.87 1.18
C GLY A 98 -27.28 -4.41 2.57
N SER A 99 -28.28 -4.51 3.45
CA SER A 99 -28.07 -4.91 4.86
C SER A 99 -27.57 -6.35 5.02
N GLY A 100 -27.89 -7.24 4.08
CA GLY A 100 -27.44 -8.64 4.11
C GLY A 100 -25.92 -8.78 4.21
N LEU A 101 -25.15 -7.88 3.58
CA LEU A 101 -23.69 -7.89 3.68
C LEU A 101 -23.20 -7.59 5.11
N LYS A 102 -23.86 -6.64 5.80
CA LYS A 102 -23.51 -6.31 7.19
C LYS A 102 -23.83 -7.48 8.12
N GLU A 103 -24.93 -8.18 7.86
CA GLU A 103 -25.33 -9.37 8.61
C GLU A 103 -24.32 -10.51 8.43
N GLU A 104 -23.95 -10.87 7.19
CA GLU A 104 -22.95 -11.90 6.89
C GLU A 104 -21.59 -11.58 7.53
N ILE A 105 -21.12 -10.32 7.41
CA ILE A 105 -19.86 -9.91 8.01
C ILE A 105 -19.89 -10.02 9.54
N THR A 106 -21.00 -9.64 10.18
CA THR A 106 -21.12 -9.65 11.64
C THR A 106 -21.26 -11.07 12.20
N LEU A 107 -21.98 -11.95 11.49
CA LEU A 107 -22.28 -13.29 11.98
C LEU A 107 -21.17 -14.28 11.66
N ASP A 108 -20.67 -14.27 10.42
CA ASP A 108 -19.86 -15.35 9.85
C ASP A 108 -18.36 -14.99 9.74
N ILE A 109 -18.03 -13.74 9.37
CA ILE A 109 -16.62 -13.34 9.11
C ILE A 109 -15.94 -12.78 10.36
N ARG A 110 -16.57 -11.78 11.01
CA ARG A 110 -16.16 -11.06 12.23
C ARG A 110 -14.89 -10.23 12.13
N GLU A 111 -13.79 -10.82 11.66
CA GLU A 111 -12.47 -10.17 11.61
C GLU A 111 -11.63 -10.66 10.43
N CYS A 112 -10.66 -9.83 10.04
CA CYS A 112 -9.70 -10.13 8.99
C CYS A 112 -8.32 -9.61 9.39
N GLY A 113 -7.32 -10.48 9.51
CA GLY A 113 -5.96 -10.03 9.84
C GLY A 113 -5.38 -9.12 8.74
N THR A 114 -4.41 -8.29 9.14
CA THR A 114 -3.62 -7.51 8.17
C THR A 114 -2.91 -8.45 7.18
N GLY A 115 -3.12 -8.24 5.89
CA GLY A 115 -2.63 -9.14 4.83
C GLY A 115 -3.49 -10.37 4.55
N GLU A 116 -4.47 -10.69 5.40
CA GLU A 116 -5.39 -11.81 5.18
C GLU A 116 -6.53 -11.44 4.23
N VAL A 117 -7.25 -12.47 3.77
CA VAL A 117 -8.45 -12.31 2.96
C VAL A 117 -9.64 -13.07 3.53
N ARG A 118 -10.81 -12.47 3.48
CA ARG A 118 -12.10 -13.07 3.81
C ARG A 118 -13.07 -12.89 2.65
N VAL A 119 -14.04 -13.80 2.50
CA VAL A 119 -14.97 -13.77 1.36
C VAL A 119 -16.40 -13.73 1.89
N SER A 120 -17.22 -12.88 1.29
CA SER A 120 -18.66 -12.82 1.47
C SER A 120 -19.40 -12.94 0.13
N GLN A 121 -20.72 -13.11 0.17
CA GLN A 121 -21.55 -13.00 -1.02
C GLN A 121 -21.66 -11.53 -1.49
N GLY A 122 -21.91 -11.33 -2.78
CA GLY A 122 -22.15 -9.98 -3.32
C GLY A 122 -23.50 -9.37 -2.96
N HIS A 123 -24.46 -10.18 -2.48
CA HIS A 123 -25.84 -9.78 -2.18
C HIS A 123 -26.51 -9.06 -3.37
N ALA A 124 -26.86 -7.78 -3.22
CA ALA A 124 -27.49 -6.98 -4.27
C ALA A 124 -26.48 -6.34 -5.25
N LEU A 125 -25.17 -6.61 -5.10
CA LEU A 125 -24.17 -6.19 -6.08
C LEU A 125 -24.33 -6.99 -7.39
N PRO A 126 -23.96 -6.38 -8.54
CA PRO A 126 -23.78 -7.13 -9.78
C PRO A 126 -22.67 -8.18 -9.69
N ALA A 127 -21.72 -7.99 -8.77
CA ALA A 127 -20.65 -8.95 -8.52
C ALA A 127 -21.11 -10.13 -7.68
N ARG A 128 -20.58 -11.33 -7.93
CA ARG A 128 -21.03 -12.56 -7.23
C ARG A 128 -20.48 -12.64 -5.82
N TYR A 129 -19.22 -12.23 -5.62
CA TYR A 129 -18.52 -12.28 -4.33
C TYR A 129 -17.81 -10.98 -4.01
N ILE A 130 -17.53 -10.77 -2.73
CA ILE A 130 -16.64 -9.71 -2.26
C ILE A 130 -15.46 -10.38 -1.55
N ILE A 131 -14.24 -10.08 -2.01
CA ILE A 131 -13.00 -10.48 -1.33
C ILE A 131 -12.54 -9.30 -0.48
N HIS A 132 -12.66 -9.43 0.84
CA HIS A 132 -12.21 -8.44 1.81
C HIS A 132 -10.75 -8.68 2.14
N THR A 133 -9.95 -7.61 2.17
CA THR A 133 -8.55 -7.65 2.56
C THR A 133 -8.21 -6.44 3.42
N VAL A 134 -7.18 -6.55 4.26
CA VAL A 134 -6.74 -5.46 5.14
C VAL A 134 -5.32 -5.04 4.77
N GLY A 135 -5.20 -3.85 4.18
CA GLY A 135 -3.92 -3.25 3.81
C GLY A 135 -3.10 -2.79 5.03
N PRO A 136 -1.77 -2.65 4.89
CA PRO A 136 -0.90 -2.22 5.99
C PRO A 136 -1.16 -0.76 6.39
N LYS A 137 -0.98 -0.45 7.68
CA LYS A 137 -0.79 0.93 8.15
C LYS A 137 0.67 1.30 7.91
N TYR A 138 0.92 2.22 6.98
CA TYR A 138 2.29 2.56 6.60
C TYR A 138 2.99 3.37 7.69
N ASN A 139 4.20 2.95 8.00
CA ASN A 139 5.13 3.70 8.85
C ASN A 139 6.53 3.50 8.28
N ILE A 140 7.27 4.60 8.09
CA ILE A 140 8.63 4.56 7.54
C ILE A 140 9.56 3.63 8.35
N LYS A 141 9.36 3.49 9.67
CA LYS A 141 10.12 2.58 10.54
C LYS A 141 9.89 1.10 10.20
N TYR A 142 8.74 0.79 9.63
CA TYR A 142 8.31 -0.56 9.28
C TYR A 142 8.05 -0.68 7.77
N LYS A 143 8.84 0.04 6.95
CA LYS A 143 8.69 0.06 5.49
C LYS A 143 8.66 -1.34 4.90
N SER A 144 9.69 -2.16 5.14
CA SER A 144 9.76 -3.51 4.57
C SER A 144 8.60 -4.42 5.00
N ALA A 145 8.13 -4.30 6.24
CA ALA A 145 6.97 -5.05 6.71
C ALA A 145 5.68 -4.58 6.01
N SER A 146 5.54 -3.27 5.78
CA SER A 146 4.42 -2.68 5.05
C SER A 146 4.41 -3.13 3.58
N GLU A 147 5.58 -3.12 2.92
CA GLU A 147 5.73 -3.59 1.55
C GLU A 147 5.35 -5.06 1.40
N ASN A 148 5.86 -5.92 2.29
CA ASN A 148 5.54 -7.34 2.28
C ASN A 148 4.06 -7.62 2.56
N THR A 149 3.46 -6.86 3.46
CA THR A 149 2.02 -6.97 3.77
C THR A 149 1.17 -6.56 2.58
N LEU A 150 1.52 -5.45 1.90
CA LEU A 150 0.77 -5.00 0.72
C LEU A 150 0.86 -6.03 -0.41
N HIS A 151 2.05 -6.56 -0.67
CA HIS A 151 2.25 -7.68 -1.58
C HIS A 151 1.36 -8.88 -1.21
N THR A 152 1.36 -9.25 0.07
CA THR A 152 0.56 -10.36 0.60
C THR A 152 -0.95 -10.13 0.39
N CYS A 153 -1.45 -8.90 0.52
CA CYS A 153 -2.86 -8.58 0.22
C CYS A 153 -3.20 -8.92 -1.24
N TYR A 154 -2.45 -8.41 -2.20
CA TYR A 154 -2.69 -8.67 -3.64
C TYR A 154 -2.53 -10.16 -3.95
N ARG A 155 -1.47 -10.80 -3.44
CA ARG A 155 -1.21 -12.23 -3.63
C ARG A 155 -2.36 -13.08 -3.10
N ASN A 156 -2.81 -12.84 -1.88
CA ASN A 156 -3.87 -13.62 -1.25
C ASN A 156 -5.23 -13.39 -1.94
N VAL A 157 -5.51 -12.17 -2.40
CA VAL A 157 -6.70 -11.86 -3.21
C VAL A 157 -6.71 -12.68 -4.50
N LEU A 158 -5.60 -12.67 -5.27
CA LEU A 158 -5.48 -13.39 -6.53
C LEU A 158 -5.53 -14.91 -6.33
N GLN A 159 -4.83 -15.40 -5.30
CA GLN A 159 -4.83 -16.80 -4.91
C GLN A 159 -6.24 -17.26 -4.53
N LYS A 160 -6.99 -16.44 -3.77
CA LYS A 160 -8.36 -16.78 -3.37
C LYS A 160 -9.31 -16.83 -4.57
N ALA A 161 -9.17 -15.88 -5.51
CA ALA A 161 -9.93 -15.88 -6.75
C ALA A 161 -9.66 -17.15 -7.58
N LYS A 162 -8.39 -17.58 -7.68
CA LYS A 162 -8.02 -18.83 -8.34
C LYS A 162 -8.62 -20.05 -7.65
N GLU A 163 -8.54 -20.15 -6.33
CA GLU A 163 -9.09 -21.27 -5.54
C GLU A 163 -10.61 -21.42 -5.72
N MET A 164 -11.31 -20.31 -5.88
CA MET A 164 -12.76 -20.27 -6.10
C MET A 164 -13.16 -20.44 -7.57
N GLY A 165 -12.20 -20.53 -8.50
CA GLY A 165 -12.45 -20.62 -9.93
C GLY A 165 -13.11 -19.37 -10.51
N LEU A 166 -12.72 -18.19 -10.03
CA LEU A 166 -13.23 -16.90 -10.51
C LEU A 166 -12.43 -16.43 -11.74
N HIS A 167 -13.13 -16.02 -12.78
CA HIS A 167 -12.56 -15.63 -14.07
C HIS A 167 -12.34 -14.12 -14.18
N SER A 168 -13.14 -13.31 -13.49
CA SER A 168 -13.01 -11.84 -13.51
C SER A 168 -12.93 -11.25 -12.10
N LEU A 169 -11.95 -10.40 -11.86
CA LEU A 169 -11.68 -9.81 -10.55
C LEU A 169 -11.46 -8.30 -10.67
N ALA A 170 -12.16 -7.49 -9.88
CA ALA A 170 -11.92 -6.05 -9.79
C ALA A 170 -11.22 -5.70 -8.47
N ILE A 171 -10.08 -5.02 -8.56
CA ILE A 171 -9.21 -4.70 -7.43
C ILE A 171 -9.08 -3.17 -7.32
N PRO A 172 -9.48 -2.53 -6.20
CA PRO A 172 -9.22 -1.13 -5.97
C PRO A 172 -7.77 -0.91 -5.54
N VAL A 173 -7.34 0.34 -5.42
CA VAL A 173 -6.07 0.67 -4.76
C VAL A 173 -6.15 0.29 -3.26
N ILE A 174 -5.52 -0.82 -2.88
CA ILE A 174 -5.54 -1.33 -1.49
C ILE A 174 -4.76 -0.40 -0.55
N ASN A 175 -3.69 0.21 -1.05
CA ASN A 175 -2.85 1.16 -0.32
C ASN A 175 -3.56 2.53 -0.22
N SER A 176 -4.49 2.65 0.73
CA SER A 176 -5.26 3.88 0.95
C SER A 176 -4.41 5.05 1.44
N VAL A 177 -4.72 6.25 0.98
CA VAL A 177 -4.19 7.53 1.51
C VAL A 177 -4.41 7.65 3.01
N LYS A 178 -5.54 7.14 3.55
CA LYS A 178 -5.81 7.14 5.00
C LYS A 178 -4.77 6.35 5.81
N ARG A 179 -4.09 5.38 5.18
CA ARG A 179 -3.06 4.55 5.78
C ARG A 179 -1.64 5.08 5.54
N ASN A 180 -1.51 6.30 5.02
CA ASN A 180 -0.24 7.02 4.77
C ASN A 180 0.75 6.28 3.85
N TYR A 181 0.28 5.35 3.02
CA TYR A 181 1.15 4.59 2.13
C TYR A 181 1.52 5.45 0.90
N PRO A 182 2.82 5.58 0.51
CA PRO A 182 3.21 6.30 -0.69
C PRO A 182 2.54 5.71 -1.95
N PRO A 183 1.72 6.47 -2.69
CA PRO A 183 0.90 5.92 -3.78
C PRO A 183 1.72 5.26 -4.90
N ASP A 184 2.88 5.83 -5.23
CA ASP A 184 3.83 5.32 -6.22
C ASP A 184 4.50 4.00 -5.78
N GLU A 185 5.02 3.94 -4.55
CA GLU A 185 5.60 2.71 -4.00
C GLU A 185 4.56 1.58 -3.93
N GLY A 186 3.32 1.92 -3.53
CA GLY A 186 2.21 0.96 -3.48
C GLY A 186 1.80 0.44 -4.86
N ALA A 187 1.78 1.31 -5.87
CA ALA A 187 1.47 0.93 -7.25
C ALA A 187 2.54 -0.01 -7.84
N HIS A 188 3.83 0.23 -7.57
CA HIS A 188 4.89 -0.70 -7.97
C HIS A 188 4.66 -2.12 -7.42
N ILE A 189 4.28 -2.24 -6.15
CA ILE A 189 3.99 -3.54 -5.51
C ILE A 189 2.75 -4.19 -6.12
N ALA A 190 1.66 -3.42 -6.31
CA ALA A 190 0.42 -3.90 -6.92
C ALA A 190 0.65 -4.47 -8.31
N LEU A 191 1.26 -3.67 -9.20
CA LEU A 191 1.49 -4.02 -10.59
C LEU A 191 2.45 -5.20 -10.73
N ARG A 192 3.55 -5.20 -9.98
CA ARG A 192 4.50 -6.31 -9.97
C ARG A 192 3.87 -7.62 -9.51
N THR A 193 3.09 -7.58 -8.43
CA THR A 193 2.46 -8.78 -7.86
C THR A 193 1.45 -9.38 -8.85
N VAL A 194 0.60 -8.55 -9.46
CA VAL A 194 -0.34 -9.02 -10.49
C VAL A 194 0.41 -9.55 -11.72
N ARG A 195 1.48 -8.87 -12.16
CA ARG A 195 2.30 -9.30 -13.28
C ARG A 195 2.91 -10.69 -13.07
N ARG A 196 3.57 -10.91 -11.92
CA ARG A 196 4.17 -12.21 -11.58
C ARG A 196 3.13 -13.30 -11.40
N PHE A 197 1.98 -12.98 -10.79
CA PHE A 197 0.88 -13.93 -10.69
C PHE A 197 0.44 -14.42 -12.07
N PHE A 198 0.29 -13.51 -13.02
CA PHE A 198 -0.09 -13.80 -14.40
C PHE A 198 0.93 -14.63 -15.18
N GLU A 199 2.22 -14.49 -14.88
CA GLU A 199 3.29 -15.33 -15.43
C GLU A 199 3.27 -16.74 -14.82
N ASN A 200 3.09 -16.84 -13.51
CA ASN A 200 3.22 -18.11 -12.77
C ASN A 200 1.94 -18.96 -12.80
N HIS A 201 0.76 -18.34 -12.96
CA HIS A 201 -0.54 -19.01 -12.77
C HIS A 201 -1.35 -19.14 -14.06
N GLY A 202 -0.77 -18.77 -15.22
CA GLY A 202 -1.40 -18.94 -16.53
C GLY A 202 -2.78 -18.30 -16.63
N SER A 203 -3.71 -18.93 -17.37
CA SER A 203 -5.08 -18.46 -17.61
C SER A 203 -6.07 -18.79 -16.48
N SER A 204 -5.63 -18.85 -15.21
CA SER A 204 -6.56 -19.12 -14.10
C SER A 204 -7.56 -17.98 -13.86
N ILE A 205 -7.19 -16.77 -14.24
CA ILE A 205 -8.04 -15.57 -14.20
C ILE A 205 -7.96 -14.94 -15.60
N ASP A 206 -9.13 -14.66 -16.19
CA ASP A 206 -9.26 -14.13 -17.54
C ASP A 206 -9.14 -12.61 -17.55
N THR A 207 -9.59 -11.92 -16.50
CA THR A 207 -9.56 -10.45 -16.45
C THR A 207 -9.36 -9.93 -15.03
N VAL A 208 -8.35 -9.08 -14.84
CA VAL A 208 -8.15 -8.26 -13.66
C VAL A 208 -8.39 -6.80 -14.03
N ILE A 209 -9.32 -6.16 -13.32
CA ILE A 209 -9.68 -4.75 -13.48
C ILE A 209 -9.08 -3.99 -12.31
N PHE A 210 -8.07 -3.15 -12.55
CA PHE A 210 -7.65 -2.16 -11.57
C PHE A 210 -8.63 -1.00 -11.58
N VAL A 211 -9.35 -0.83 -10.46
CA VAL A 211 -10.30 0.27 -10.27
C VAL A 211 -9.58 1.41 -9.55
N ILE A 212 -9.29 2.48 -10.28
CA ILE A 212 -8.40 3.56 -9.83
C ILE A 212 -9.18 4.87 -9.67
N ASP A 213 -8.97 5.54 -8.55
CA ASP A 213 -9.49 6.89 -8.32
C ASP A 213 -8.75 7.90 -9.20
N LYS A 214 -9.41 9.00 -9.55
CA LYS A 214 -8.84 10.04 -10.44
C LYS A 214 -7.50 10.60 -9.96
N VAL A 215 -7.25 10.58 -8.65
CA VAL A 215 -6.01 11.08 -8.04
C VAL A 215 -4.81 10.17 -8.30
N ASP A 216 -5.05 8.86 -8.44
CA ASP A 216 -4.00 7.86 -8.63
C ASP A 216 -3.84 7.46 -10.12
N LEU A 217 -4.78 7.86 -10.98
CA LEU A 217 -4.81 7.47 -12.39
C LEU A 217 -3.49 7.76 -13.11
N GLY A 218 -2.94 8.97 -12.95
CA GLY A 218 -1.68 9.36 -13.59
C GLY A 218 -0.48 8.53 -13.13
N ILE A 219 -0.49 8.03 -11.89
CA ILE A 219 0.56 7.13 -11.38
C ILE A 219 0.49 5.80 -12.12
N TYR A 220 -0.70 5.21 -12.21
CA TYR A 220 -0.89 3.92 -12.88
C TYR A 220 -0.64 4.02 -14.39
N GLU A 221 -1.01 5.12 -15.06
CA GLU A 221 -0.73 5.36 -16.48
C GLU A 221 0.78 5.37 -16.79
N VAL A 222 1.59 5.94 -15.88
CA VAL A 222 3.05 5.98 -16.02
C VAL A 222 3.70 4.63 -15.67
N LEU A 223 3.21 3.95 -14.64
CA LEU A 223 3.83 2.73 -14.12
C LEU A 223 3.41 1.45 -14.85
N LEU A 224 2.19 1.37 -15.40
CA LEU A 224 1.72 0.18 -16.11
C LEU A 224 2.63 -0.27 -17.26
N PRO A 225 3.11 0.61 -18.16
CA PRO A 225 4.07 0.23 -19.21
C PRO A 225 5.37 -0.38 -18.68
N LEU A 226 5.74 -0.11 -17.42
CA LEU A 226 6.95 -0.66 -16.80
C LEU A 226 6.83 -2.13 -16.40
N TYR A 227 5.61 -2.63 -16.20
CA TYR A 227 5.32 -4.02 -15.81
C TYR A 227 4.54 -4.79 -16.89
N PHE A 228 3.80 -4.07 -17.72
CA PHE A 228 2.96 -4.57 -18.80
C PHE A 228 3.27 -3.81 -20.09
N PRO A 229 4.52 -3.86 -20.60
CA PRO A 229 4.84 -3.17 -21.84
C PRO A 229 4.01 -3.74 -22.99
N ARG A 230 3.44 -2.84 -23.81
CA ARG A 230 2.57 -3.17 -24.95
C ARG A 230 3.34 -3.34 -26.26
N SER A 231 4.57 -2.84 -26.30
CA SER A 231 5.46 -2.92 -27.45
C SER A 231 6.91 -3.13 -27.02
N LYS A 232 7.77 -3.56 -27.95
CA LYS A 232 9.22 -3.65 -27.71
C LYS A 232 9.85 -2.31 -27.38
N LEU A 233 9.31 -1.22 -27.92
CA LEU A 233 9.77 0.13 -27.59
C LEU A 233 9.47 0.50 -26.12
N GLU A 234 8.29 0.14 -25.62
CA GLU A 234 7.96 0.32 -24.19
C GLU A 234 8.84 -0.55 -23.30
N GLU A 235 9.09 -1.81 -23.69
CA GLU A 235 9.99 -2.73 -22.99
C GLU A 235 11.42 -2.15 -22.88
N GLU A 236 11.95 -1.62 -23.98
CA GLU A 236 13.28 -0.98 -24.02
C GLU A 236 13.34 0.28 -23.16
N SER A 237 12.31 1.13 -23.21
CA SER A 237 12.23 2.36 -22.40
C SER A 237 12.07 2.06 -20.90
N ALA A 238 11.25 1.06 -20.55
CA ALA A 238 10.98 0.66 -19.17
C ALA A 238 12.23 0.14 -18.44
N ARG A 239 13.18 -0.40 -19.19
CA ARG A 239 14.44 -0.95 -18.69
C ARG A 239 15.30 0.03 -17.89
N TYR A 240 15.12 1.32 -18.15
CA TYR A 240 15.82 2.44 -17.50
C TYR A 240 15.01 3.06 -16.35
N GLN A 241 13.71 2.76 -16.27
CA GLN A 241 12.77 3.41 -15.35
C GLN A 241 12.30 2.49 -14.22
N LEU A 242 12.48 1.17 -14.36
CA LEU A 242 12.16 0.24 -13.28
C LEU A 242 13.01 0.53 -12.02
N PRO A 243 12.42 0.43 -10.82
CA PRO A 243 13.17 0.52 -9.58
C PRO A 243 14.24 -0.58 -9.48
N SER A 244 15.23 -0.40 -8.62
CA SER A 244 16.28 -1.38 -8.38
C SER A 244 15.73 -2.71 -7.85
N ASP A 245 14.79 -2.65 -6.90
CA ASP A 245 14.02 -3.80 -6.47
C ASP A 245 12.90 -4.10 -7.48
N THR A 246 13.08 -5.19 -8.23
CA THR A 246 12.07 -5.71 -9.17
C THR A 246 11.31 -6.90 -8.60
N GLY A 247 11.43 -7.15 -7.29
CA GLY A 247 10.80 -8.21 -6.53
C GLY A 247 11.29 -9.62 -6.88
N GLY A 248 10.88 -10.57 -6.06
CA GLY A 248 11.16 -12.00 -6.26
C GLY A 248 10.27 -12.64 -7.34
N PRO A 249 10.33 -13.98 -7.47
CA PRO A 249 9.58 -14.74 -8.47
C PRO A 249 8.05 -14.57 -8.38
N ASP A 250 7.51 -14.31 -7.20
CA ASP A 250 6.07 -14.05 -6.99
C ASP A 250 5.76 -12.55 -6.89
N GLY A 251 6.77 -11.69 -6.98
CA GLY A 251 6.66 -10.23 -6.92
C GLY A 251 6.84 -9.65 -5.52
N GLU A 252 7.21 -10.48 -4.55
CA GLU A 252 7.50 -10.12 -3.18
C GLU A 252 8.69 -9.14 -3.09
N PRO A 253 8.70 -8.18 -2.15
CA PRO A 253 9.85 -7.29 -1.96
C PRO A 253 11.10 -8.05 -1.54
N ILE A 254 12.24 -7.76 -2.17
CA ILE A 254 13.53 -8.35 -1.78
C ILE A 254 14.05 -7.60 -0.55
N MET A 255 13.96 -8.23 0.62
CA MET A 255 14.58 -7.69 1.84
C MET A 255 16.07 -8.03 1.84
N PRO A 256 16.97 -7.05 2.05
CA PRO A 256 18.36 -7.37 2.33
C PRO A 256 18.41 -8.20 3.61
N ASP A 257 19.15 -9.30 3.58
CA ASP A 257 19.38 -10.11 4.78
C ASP A 257 19.85 -9.20 5.92
N ARG A 258 19.19 -9.31 7.08
CA ARG A 258 19.65 -8.61 8.28
C ARG A 258 21.04 -9.12 8.58
N GLN A 259 22.07 -8.32 8.30
CA GLN A 259 23.40 -8.59 8.82
C GLN A 259 23.29 -8.61 10.34
N ILE A 260 23.33 -9.81 10.93
CA ILE A 260 23.49 -9.96 12.37
C ILE A 260 24.89 -9.41 12.66
N ARG A 261 24.95 -8.16 13.12
CA ARG A 261 26.17 -7.64 13.72
C ARG A 261 26.29 -8.34 15.06
N ILE A 262 27.04 -9.44 15.10
CA ILE A 262 27.58 -9.95 16.35
C ILE A 262 28.54 -8.86 16.81
N ILE A 263 28.07 -8.03 17.74
CA ILE A 263 28.94 -7.11 18.46
C ILE A 263 29.59 -7.99 19.52
N ASP A 264 30.88 -8.26 19.40
CA ASP A 264 31.61 -8.91 20.49
C ASP A 264 31.43 -8.04 21.73
N ASN A 265 30.88 -8.62 22.79
CA ASN A 265 30.70 -7.93 24.06
C ASN A 265 32.09 -7.50 24.55
N PRO A 266 32.40 -6.20 24.70
CA PRO A 266 33.72 -5.73 25.11
C PRO A 266 34.13 -6.21 26.51
N GLN A 267 33.21 -6.83 27.26
CA GLN A 267 33.48 -7.44 28.56
C GLN A 267 34.19 -8.81 28.49
N HIS A 268 34.49 -9.35 27.30
CA HIS A 268 35.25 -10.61 27.15
C HIS A 268 36.71 -10.43 26.72
N ALA A 269 37.23 -9.20 26.74
CA ALA A 269 38.62 -8.91 26.37
C ALA A 269 39.59 -8.84 27.57
N LEU A 270 39.23 -9.36 28.74
CA LEU A 270 40.13 -9.46 29.89
C LEU A 270 39.98 -10.84 30.55
N HIS A 271 41.12 -11.43 30.90
CA HIS A 271 41.36 -12.81 31.38
C HIS A 271 41.62 -13.86 30.29
N HIS A 272 42.74 -13.68 29.58
CA HIS A 272 43.59 -14.82 29.21
C HIS A 272 44.46 -15.17 30.42
N GLU A 273 43.98 -16.03 31.32
CA GLU A 273 44.83 -16.98 32.04
C GLU A 273 44.05 -18.30 32.18
N GLU A 274 44.76 -19.38 31.93
CA GLU A 274 44.30 -20.75 31.80
C GLU A 274 43.68 -21.27 33.10
N GLU A 275 42.48 -21.84 33.05
CA GLU A 275 42.10 -23.02 33.86
C GLU A 275 40.74 -23.56 33.38
N SER A 276 40.73 -24.79 32.86
CA SER A 276 39.51 -25.51 32.53
C SER A 276 38.80 -25.96 33.81
N VAL A 277 37.70 -25.30 34.17
CA VAL A 277 36.89 -25.70 35.34
C VAL A 277 35.74 -26.60 34.89
N ASP A 278 35.79 -27.86 35.34
CA ASP A 278 34.76 -28.89 35.13
C ASP A 278 33.50 -28.55 35.97
N LEU A 279 32.42 -28.16 35.28
CA LEU A 279 31.17 -27.66 35.88
C LEU A 279 30.26 -28.76 36.46
N SER A 280 30.74 -30.00 36.55
CA SER A 280 29.93 -31.14 37.03
C SER A 280 29.98 -31.36 38.56
N VAL A 281 30.85 -30.66 39.29
CA VAL A 281 31.08 -30.92 40.74
C VAL A 281 30.49 -29.85 41.68
N GLN A 282 29.94 -28.75 41.16
CA GLN A 282 29.36 -27.66 41.98
C GLN A 282 27.83 -27.69 42.12
N LEU A 283 27.15 -28.73 41.62
CA LEU A 283 25.69 -28.86 41.71
C LEU A 283 25.18 -29.51 43.00
N GLU A 284 26.08 -29.93 43.90
CA GLU A 284 25.71 -30.50 45.20
C GLU A 284 26.45 -29.81 46.34
N THR A 285 26.09 -28.55 46.61
CA THR A 285 26.05 -28.01 47.98
C THR A 285 25.57 -26.56 47.97
N SER A 286 24.67 -26.26 48.91
CA SER A 286 24.30 -24.89 49.35
C SER A 286 23.12 -24.24 48.63
N ILE A 287 21.94 -24.69 49.03
CA ILE A 287 20.73 -23.87 49.14
C ILE A 287 21.07 -22.65 50.00
N ASN A 288 21.15 -21.47 49.41
CA ASN A 288 20.98 -20.20 50.11
C ASN A 288 20.29 -19.22 49.15
N VAL A 289 18.96 -19.27 49.14
CA VAL A 289 18.10 -18.28 48.48
C VAL A 289 18.03 -17.07 49.40
N GLY A 290 18.90 -16.10 49.17
CA GLY A 290 18.91 -14.83 49.87
C GLY A 290 19.79 -13.85 49.11
N ASP A 291 19.20 -12.71 48.74
CA ASP A 291 19.83 -11.54 48.13
C ASP A 291 20.07 -11.58 46.61
N HIS A 292 18.97 -11.65 45.85
CA HIS A 292 18.89 -10.97 44.56
C HIS A 292 17.79 -9.89 44.57
N VAL A 293 18.11 -8.75 43.98
CA VAL A 293 17.31 -7.52 43.84
C VAL A 293 15.99 -7.72 43.07
N PHE A 294 15.72 -8.94 42.59
CA PHE A 294 14.49 -9.34 41.91
C PHE A 294 13.40 -9.90 42.84
N SER A 295 13.64 -10.01 44.16
CA SER A 295 12.73 -10.67 45.11
C SER A 295 12.08 -9.76 46.16
N GLN A 296 12.01 -8.44 45.95
CA GLN A 296 11.18 -7.56 46.79
C GLN A 296 9.97 -7.04 45.99
N MET A 297 8.88 -7.80 46.02
CA MET A 297 7.53 -7.28 45.78
C MET A 297 6.90 -6.89 47.12
N GLN A 298 6.51 -5.63 47.27
CA GLN A 298 5.38 -5.27 48.12
C GLN A 298 4.77 -3.94 47.66
N GLY A 299 3.47 -3.95 47.37
CA GLY A 299 2.67 -2.74 47.19
C GLY A 299 1.75 -2.77 45.97
N ASP A 300 0.54 -3.27 46.20
CA ASP A 300 -0.62 -3.39 45.32
C ASP A 300 -0.90 -2.16 44.41
N LEU A 301 -0.64 -2.30 43.10
CA LEU A 301 -0.86 -1.24 42.10
C LEU A 301 -2.34 -1.09 41.68
N ASP A 302 -3.22 -2.03 42.07
CA ASP A 302 -4.63 -2.00 41.69
C ASP A 302 -5.47 -1.11 42.64
N GLN A 303 -4.99 -0.82 43.84
CA GLN A 303 -5.67 0.11 44.76
C GLN A 303 -5.55 1.59 44.36
N GLN A 304 -4.55 1.97 43.54
CA GLN A 304 -4.39 3.36 43.09
C GLN A 304 -5.30 3.74 41.92
N ARG A 305 -5.97 2.79 41.27
CA ARG A 305 -6.94 3.08 40.18
C ARG A 305 -8.36 3.34 40.66
N LEU A 306 -8.67 3.04 41.93
CA LEU A 306 -10.04 3.12 42.45
C LEU A 306 -10.40 4.43 43.16
N LEU A 307 -9.46 5.38 43.32
CA LEU A 307 -9.70 6.61 44.12
C LEU A 307 -9.22 7.94 43.48
N GLY A 308 -8.96 8.00 42.17
CA GLY A 308 -8.57 9.24 41.47
C GLY A 308 -9.63 9.75 40.51
N GLU A 309 -10.07 11.00 40.68
CA GLU A 309 -11.16 11.67 39.97
C GLU A 309 -11.04 11.68 38.43
N ARG A 310 -12.20 11.60 37.74
CA ARG A 310 -12.34 11.75 36.27
C ARG A 310 -12.09 13.19 35.81
N PRO A 311 -11.57 13.38 34.58
CA PRO A 311 -12.12 14.42 33.71
C PRO A 311 -12.67 13.89 32.38
N PHE A 312 -13.62 14.66 31.88
CA PHE A 312 -14.46 14.49 30.70
C PHE A 312 -13.65 14.50 29.39
N ASN A 313 -13.82 13.46 28.56
CA ASN A 313 -13.54 13.54 27.12
C ASN A 313 -14.87 13.52 26.36
N ASP A 314 -15.31 14.71 25.95
CA ASP A 314 -16.39 14.91 24.99
C ASP A 314 -15.80 14.70 23.57
N PRO A 315 -16.28 13.72 22.76
CA PRO A 315 -15.71 13.38 21.46
C PRO A 315 -15.66 14.52 20.44
N LEU A 316 -16.48 15.56 20.64
CA LEU A 316 -16.50 16.76 19.81
C LEU A 316 -15.28 17.66 20.06
N ALA A 317 -14.74 17.67 21.28
CA ALA A 317 -13.56 18.45 21.63
C ALA A 317 -12.30 17.90 20.96
N ASP A 318 -12.15 16.57 20.88
CA ASP A 318 -10.99 15.92 20.23
C ASP A 318 -10.97 16.13 18.71
N ILE A 319 -12.14 16.21 18.07
CA ILE A 319 -12.25 16.52 16.63
C ILE A 319 -11.85 17.98 16.40
N MET A 320 -12.39 18.88 17.22
CA MET A 320 -12.10 20.31 17.13
C MET A 320 -10.62 20.61 17.45
N VAL A 321 -10.00 19.90 18.40
CA VAL A 321 -8.57 20.01 18.71
C VAL A 321 -7.69 19.49 17.55
N LYS A 322 -8.07 18.40 16.89
CA LYS A 322 -7.33 17.91 15.71
C LYS A 322 -7.44 18.85 14.52
N GLU A 323 -8.61 19.45 14.32
CA GLU A 323 -8.84 20.41 13.24
C GLU A 323 -8.11 21.74 13.51
N ILE A 324 -8.10 22.21 14.76
CA ILE A 324 -7.29 23.33 15.23
C ILE A 324 -5.79 23.03 15.05
N GLN A 325 -5.30 21.84 15.42
CA GLN A 325 -3.89 21.47 15.23
C GLN A 325 -3.49 21.40 13.74
N HIS A 326 -4.38 20.93 12.87
CA HIS A 326 -4.12 20.88 11.43
C HIS A 326 -4.08 22.29 10.83
N GLN A 327 -4.98 23.17 11.27
CA GLN A 327 -5.05 24.56 10.85
C GLN A 327 -3.88 25.38 11.39
N GLU A 328 -3.48 25.18 12.64
CA GLU A 328 -2.28 25.78 13.24
C GLU A 328 -1.01 25.30 12.55
N ARG A 329 -0.90 24.00 12.21
CA ARG A 329 0.24 23.47 11.45
C ARG A 329 0.30 24.07 10.05
N TYR A 330 -0.84 24.16 9.37
CA TYR A 330 -0.93 24.78 8.04
C TYR A 330 -0.60 26.27 8.09
N GLU A 331 -1.14 27.02 9.06
CA GLU A 331 -0.81 28.43 9.26
C GLU A 331 0.65 28.65 9.63
N ARG A 332 1.24 27.77 10.45
CA ARG A 332 2.65 27.82 10.82
C ARG A 332 3.54 27.61 9.59
N LEU A 333 3.21 26.63 8.76
CA LEU A 333 3.90 26.38 7.48
C LEU A 333 3.70 27.53 6.49
N LEU A 334 2.51 28.14 6.43
CA LEU A 334 2.24 29.31 5.60
C LEU A 334 2.98 30.57 6.07
N ARG A 335 3.03 30.83 7.38
CA ARG A 335 3.80 31.95 7.95
C ARG A 335 5.28 31.75 7.68
N ARG A 336 5.77 30.52 7.86
CA ARG A 336 7.14 30.11 7.57
C ARG A 336 7.49 30.29 6.09
N ALA A 337 6.63 29.82 5.18
CA ALA A 337 6.79 30.02 3.73
C ALA A 337 6.73 31.50 3.30
N LYS A 338 6.10 32.38 4.10
CA LYS A 338 6.06 33.83 3.86
C LYS A 338 7.24 34.59 4.48
N SER A 339 7.91 34.02 5.48
CA SER A 339 9.02 34.65 6.21
C SER A 339 10.40 34.09 5.82
N GLU A 340 10.46 32.88 5.29
CA GLU A 340 11.70 32.26 4.85
C GLU A 340 12.14 32.82 3.50
N ASP A 341 13.38 33.31 3.49
CA ASP A 341 14.04 33.77 2.28
C ASP A 341 14.55 32.56 1.49
N LEU A 342 13.76 32.13 0.51
CA LEU A 342 14.09 31.02 -0.39
C LEU A 342 14.90 31.48 -1.62
N THR A 343 15.56 32.64 -1.56
CA THR A 343 16.36 33.16 -2.68
C THR A 343 17.50 32.21 -3.07
N GLU A 344 18.04 31.45 -2.12
CA GLU A 344 19.02 30.38 -2.40
C GLU A 344 18.44 29.25 -3.26
N VAL A 345 17.15 28.91 -3.09
CA VAL A 345 16.45 27.85 -3.83
C VAL A 345 15.96 28.36 -5.20
N SER A 346 15.56 29.63 -5.28
CA SER A 346 15.29 30.35 -6.53
C SER A 346 16.50 30.35 -7.47
N GLY A 347 17.71 30.54 -6.92
CA GLY A 347 18.96 30.53 -7.69
C GLY A 347 19.37 29.16 -8.25
N ILE A 348 18.76 28.06 -7.79
CA ILE A 348 19.05 26.70 -8.27
C ILE A 348 18.41 26.44 -9.64
N GLY A 349 17.42 27.25 -10.04
CA GLY A 349 16.77 27.11 -11.35
C GLY A 349 16.04 25.77 -11.53
N CYS A 350 15.65 25.10 -10.44
CA CYS A 350 14.94 23.82 -10.48
C CYS A 350 13.42 23.96 -10.33
N LEU A 351 12.91 25.15 -9.97
CA LEU A 351 11.49 25.43 -9.80
C LEU A 351 11.04 26.49 -10.81
N TYR A 352 10.06 26.14 -11.63
CA TYR A 352 9.49 27.02 -12.65
C TYR A 352 7.99 27.15 -12.45
N GLN A 353 7.47 28.37 -12.45
CA GLN A 353 6.03 28.56 -12.54
C GLN A 353 5.60 28.41 -14.01
N SER A 354 4.90 27.33 -14.33
CA SER A 354 4.51 27.00 -15.71
C SER A 354 3.13 27.52 -16.10
N GLY A 355 2.35 28.06 -15.15
CA GLY A 355 1.04 28.63 -15.42
C GLY A 355 0.13 28.64 -14.18
N VAL A 356 -1.18 28.70 -14.42
CA VAL A 356 -2.22 28.52 -13.40
C VAL A 356 -3.19 27.41 -13.82
N ASP A 357 -3.72 26.68 -12.85
CA ASP A 357 -4.73 25.64 -13.09
C ASP A 357 -6.11 26.25 -13.43
N ARG A 358 -7.12 25.40 -13.64
CA ARG A 358 -8.50 25.81 -13.93
C ARG A 358 -9.17 26.58 -12.78
N LEU A 359 -8.56 26.61 -11.60
CA LEU A 359 -9.01 27.32 -10.40
C LEU A 359 -8.12 28.54 -10.08
N GLY A 360 -7.21 28.92 -10.99
CA GLY A 360 -6.33 30.09 -10.84
C GLY A 360 -5.14 29.89 -9.91
N ARG A 361 -4.83 28.65 -9.51
CA ARG A 361 -3.71 28.34 -8.60
C ARG A 361 -2.42 28.15 -9.39
N PRO A 362 -1.27 28.65 -8.91
CA PRO A 362 0.00 28.52 -9.63
C PRO A 362 0.41 27.06 -9.74
N VAL A 363 0.69 26.63 -10.97
CA VAL A 363 1.28 25.33 -11.28
C VAL A 363 2.78 25.50 -11.33
N VAL A 364 3.47 24.78 -10.44
CA VAL A 364 4.93 24.79 -10.35
C VAL A 364 5.48 23.49 -10.91
N VAL A 365 6.44 23.61 -11.83
CA VAL A 365 7.17 22.52 -12.46
C VAL A 365 8.54 22.44 -11.80
N PHE A 366 8.85 21.27 -11.27
CA PHE A 366 10.14 20.98 -10.68
C PHE A 366 11.00 20.16 -11.65
N ILE A 367 12.15 20.70 -12.06
CA ILE A 367 13.09 20.04 -12.95
C ILE A 367 14.17 19.36 -12.11
N GLY A 368 13.96 18.08 -11.82
CA GLY A 368 14.87 17.27 -11.00
C GLY A 368 16.30 17.17 -11.54
N LYS A 369 16.50 17.29 -12.86
CA LYS A 369 17.83 17.32 -13.51
C LYS A 369 18.74 18.43 -12.95
N TRP A 370 18.15 19.54 -12.53
CA TRP A 370 18.90 20.73 -12.07
C TRP A 370 18.95 20.82 -10.55
N PHE A 371 18.45 19.79 -9.86
CA PHE A 371 18.51 19.70 -8.41
C PHE A 371 19.86 19.09 -7.98
N PRO A 372 20.77 19.88 -7.38
CA PRO A 372 22.09 19.38 -7.01
C PRO A 372 22.00 18.65 -5.67
N PHE A 373 21.52 17.40 -5.67
CA PHE A 373 21.40 16.59 -4.45
C PHE A 373 22.74 16.44 -3.71
N ASN A 374 23.86 16.52 -4.45
CA ASN A 374 25.23 16.47 -3.92
C ASN A 374 25.72 17.77 -3.26
N LYS A 375 25.00 18.89 -3.39
CA LYS A 375 25.41 20.20 -2.82
C LYS A 375 24.55 20.65 -1.65
N ILE A 376 23.50 19.89 -1.30
CA ILE A 376 22.60 20.22 -0.21
C ILE A 376 23.02 19.42 1.02
N ASN A 377 23.38 20.13 2.08
CA ASN A 377 23.70 19.49 3.36
C ASN A 377 22.41 18.99 4.01
N LEU A 378 22.13 17.69 3.88
CA LEU A 378 20.93 17.03 4.41
C LEU A 378 20.83 17.11 5.95
N ASP A 379 21.93 17.40 6.65
CA ASP A 379 21.94 17.62 8.10
C ASP A 379 21.27 18.93 8.50
N LYS A 380 21.28 19.96 7.62
CA LYS A 380 20.50 21.19 7.85
C LYS A 380 19.00 20.95 7.66
N VAL A 381 18.61 20.09 6.72
CA VAL A 381 17.20 19.78 6.43
C VAL A 381 16.59 18.87 7.52
N SER A 382 17.41 18.03 8.15
CA SER A 382 16.97 17.11 9.21
C SER A 382 17.04 17.71 10.63
N GLN A 383 17.88 18.73 10.88
CA GLN A 383 17.84 19.48 12.14
C GLN A 383 16.58 20.34 12.32
N GLU A 384 15.90 20.76 11.24
CA GLU A 384 14.69 21.59 11.32
C GLU A 384 13.39 20.83 11.65
N TYR A 385 13.45 19.51 11.83
CA TYR A 385 12.29 18.68 12.24
C TYR A 385 12.26 18.34 13.74
N LEU A 386 13.23 18.81 14.54
CA LEU A 386 13.31 18.52 15.98
C LEU A 386 13.37 19.78 16.88
N SER A 387 12.79 20.90 16.46
CA SER A 387 12.58 22.07 17.33
C SER A 387 11.17 22.62 17.26
#